data_AF-A0AAP2DP89-F1
#
_entry.id   AF-A0AAP2DP89-F1
#
_cell.length_a   1.000
_cell.length_b   1.000
_cell.length_c   1.000
_cell.angle_alpha   90.00
_cell.angle_beta   90.00
_cell.angle_gamma   90.00
#
_symmetry.space_group_name_H-M   'P 1'
#
loop_
_entity.id
_entity.type
_entity.pdbx_description
1 polymer ?
#
loop_
_entity_poly.entity_id
_entity_poly.type
_entity_poly.pdbx_seq_one_letter_code
_entity_poly.pdbx_strand_id
1 'polypeptide(L)'
;MSFFNNPNRIPESYGLRIGVGLTVYFLVMHFTGLSHHVELRLLNLLILVAGVYFALKKFKETHGSNLNYFRALITGVATGAIGSVIFAVFLFMYMKLDPALMDSIVKNEPMGRYLNPYIASFIVALEGLFSGLLVTFILINYVHTDEVNVPIDQKS
;
A
#
# COMPACT_ATOMS: atom_id res chain seq x y z
N MET A 1 3.66 -24.23 -8.56
CA MET A 1 3.64 -22.77 -8.85
C MET A 1 3.90 -22.02 -7.54
N SER A 2 4.95 -21.20 -7.49
CA SER A 2 5.30 -20.39 -6.31
C SER A 2 4.22 -19.34 -6.04
N PHE A 3 3.85 -19.14 -4.77
CA PHE A 3 2.90 -18.12 -4.29
C PHE A 3 3.18 -16.74 -4.91
N PHE A 4 4.45 -16.42 -5.15
CA PHE A 4 4.90 -15.13 -5.67
C PHE A 4 4.73 -14.94 -7.19
N ASN A 5 4.47 -16.01 -7.95
CA ASN A 5 4.48 -16.00 -9.40
C ASN A 5 3.14 -16.43 -10.02
N ASN A 6 2.06 -16.39 -9.23
CA ASN A 6 0.74 -16.83 -9.67
C ASN A 6 0.00 -15.66 -10.36
N PRO A 7 -0.35 -15.76 -11.66
CA PRO A 7 -0.97 -14.67 -12.41
C PRO A 7 -2.37 -14.29 -11.88
N ASN A 8 -3.01 -15.17 -11.11
CA ASN A 8 -4.30 -14.90 -10.45
C ASN A 8 -4.19 -14.23 -9.07
N ARG A 9 -2.96 -14.12 -8.49
CA ARG A 9 -2.73 -13.57 -7.13
C ARG A 9 -1.74 -12.41 -7.12
N ILE A 10 -1.79 -11.58 -8.17
CA ILE A 10 -0.95 -10.38 -8.31
C ILE A 10 -1.09 -9.45 -7.09
N PRO A 11 -2.32 -9.14 -6.60
CA PRO A 11 -2.47 -8.23 -5.46
C PRO A 11 -1.80 -8.74 -4.18
N GLU A 12 -1.84 -10.05 -3.93
CA GLU A 12 -1.27 -10.65 -2.73
C GLU A 12 0.26 -10.67 -2.76
N SER A 13 0.85 -11.07 -3.89
CA SER A 13 2.31 -11.12 -4.05
C SER A 13 2.95 -9.73 -3.94
N TYR A 14 2.36 -8.74 -4.62
CA TYR A 14 2.86 -7.36 -4.55
C TYR A 14 2.50 -6.68 -3.23
N GLY A 15 1.31 -6.95 -2.67
CA GLY A 15 0.93 -6.46 -1.35
C GLY A 15 1.89 -6.95 -0.26
N LEU A 16 2.28 -8.23 -0.30
CA LEU A 16 3.28 -8.76 0.63
C LEU A 16 4.64 -8.07 0.49
N ARG A 17 5.09 -7.80 -0.75
CA ARG A 17 6.34 -7.05 -0.99
C ARG A 17 6.26 -5.61 -0.46
N ILE A 18 5.12 -4.94 -0.63
CA ILE A 18 4.88 -3.60 -0.08
C ILE A 18 4.93 -3.66 1.45
N GLY A 19 4.22 -4.61 2.07
CA GLY A 19 4.20 -4.79 3.52
C GLY A 19 5.61 -5.02 4.07
N VAL A 20 6.40 -5.90 3.44
CA VAL A 20 7.81 -6.12 3.82
C VAL A 20 8.65 -4.87 3.62
N GLY A 21 8.48 -4.15 2.51
CA GLY A 21 9.20 -2.90 2.23
C GLY A 21 8.92 -1.81 3.27
N LEU A 22 7.64 -1.61 3.62
CA LEU A 22 7.21 -0.69 4.67
C LEU A 22 7.75 -1.10 6.03
N THR A 23 7.72 -2.40 6.37
CA THR A 23 8.29 -2.92 7.61
C THR A 23 9.78 -2.66 7.73
N VAL A 24 10.56 -2.98 6.69
CA VAL A 24 12.02 -2.76 6.69
C VAL A 24 12.32 -1.27 6.81
N TYR A 25 11.62 -0.44 6.04
CA TYR A 25 11.79 1.01 6.10
C TYR A 25 11.46 1.58 7.48
N PHE A 26 10.37 1.13 8.09
CA PHE A 26 9.99 1.49 9.45
C PHE A 26 11.07 1.13 10.47
N LEU A 27 11.62 -0.10 10.40
CA LEU A 27 12.69 -0.54 11.30
C LEU A 27 13.94 0.34 11.16
N VAL A 28 14.34 0.66 9.92
CA VAL A 28 15.49 1.56 9.67
C VAL A 28 15.25 2.94 10.28
N MET A 29 14.06 3.52 10.09
CA MET A 29 13.71 4.80 10.70
C MET A 29 13.70 4.75 12.23
N HIS A 30 13.20 3.65 12.80
CA HIS A 30 13.13 3.46 14.24
C HIS A 30 14.53 3.40 14.87
N PHE A 31 15.44 2.60 14.30
CA PHE A 31 16.81 2.48 14.81
C PHE A 31 17.65 3.75 14.62
N THR A 32 17.35 4.54 13.59
CA THR A 32 18.07 5.80 13.34
C THR A 32 17.49 6.98 14.12
N GLY A 33 16.35 6.80 14.83
CA GLY A 33 15.70 7.86 15.61
C GLY A 33 14.99 8.93 14.76
N LEU A 34 14.92 8.71 13.44
CA LEU A 34 14.39 9.68 12.48
C LEU A 34 12.86 9.66 12.38
N SER A 35 12.16 8.79 13.11
CA SER A 35 10.69 8.63 13.08
C SER A 35 9.90 9.91 13.38
N HIS A 36 10.55 10.94 13.92
CA HIS A 36 9.98 12.25 14.26
C HIS A 36 9.72 13.14 13.05
N HIS A 37 10.43 12.93 11.93
CA HIS A 37 10.27 13.78 10.76
C HIS A 37 9.07 13.34 9.92
N VAL A 38 8.05 14.19 9.87
CA VAL A 38 6.85 13.97 9.05
C VAL A 38 7.19 13.78 7.57
N GLU A 39 8.26 14.43 7.08
CA GLU A 39 8.77 14.31 5.72
C GLU A 39 9.20 12.88 5.36
N LEU A 40 9.69 12.10 6.32
CA LEU A 40 10.06 10.70 6.11
C LEU A 40 8.84 9.79 6.01
N ARG A 41 7.67 10.24 6.51
CA ARG A 41 6.40 9.55 6.33
C ARG A 41 5.94 9.58 4.87
N LEU A 42 6.30 10.64 4.14
CA LEU A 42 6.07 10.76 2.69
C LEU A 42 6.79 9.66 1.90
N LEU A 43 7.92 9.14 2.40
CA LEU A 43 8.61 8.01 1.76
C LEU A 43 7.81 6.69 1.87
N ASN A 44 6.99 6.50 2.92
CA ASN A 44 6.05 5.36 2.98
C ASN A 44 5.08 5.39 1.78
N LEU A 45 4.58 6.58 1.45
CA LEU A 45 3.71 6.79 0.31
C LEU A 45 4.45 6.48 -1.00
N LEU A 46 5.72 6.87 -1.14
CA LEU A 46 6.52 6.53 -2.33
C LEU A 46 6.72 5.01 -2.49
N ILE A 47 6.99 4.29 -1.40
CA ILE A 47 7.11 2.81 -1.43
C ILE A 47 5.78 2.20 -1.88
N LEU A 48 4.66 2.70 -1.36
CA LEU A 48 3.33 2.24 -1.74
C LEU A 48 3.00 2.57 -3.21
N VAL A 49 3.33 3.78 -3.69
CA VAL A 49 3.19 4.19 -5.10
C VAL A 49 3.98 3.27 -6.02
N ALA A 50 5.26 3.04 -5.72
CA ALA A 50 6.11 2.17 -6.52
C ALA A 50 5.54 0.74 -6.56
N GLY A 51 5.15 0.19 -5.41
CA GLY A 51 4.58 -1.15 -5.32
C GLY A 51 3.27 -1.32 -6.09
N VAL A 52 2.34 -0.37 -5.94
CA VAL A 52 1.06 -0.37 -6.68
C VAL A 52 1.31 -0.20 -8.19
N TYR A 53 2.23 0.68 -8.59
CA TYR A 53 2.61 0.86 -9.99
C TYR A 53 3.13 -0.42 -10.62
N PHE A 54 4.06 -1.12 -9.96
CA PHE A 54 4.57 -2.40 -10.46
C PHE A 54 3.48 -3.48 -10.51
N ALA A 55 2.57 -3.51 -9.54
CA ALA A 55 1.44 -4.44 -9.55
C ALA A 55 0.51 -4.18 -10.74
N LEU A 56 0.15 -2.91 -11.01
CA LEU A 56 -0.68 -2.53 -12.15
C LEU A 56 0.02 -2.80 -13.49
N LYS A 57 1.31 -2.49 -13.61
CA LYS A 57 2.11 -2.78 -14.81
C LYS A 57 2.14 -4.29 -15.08
N LYS A 58 2.38 -5.11 -14.05
CA LYS A 58 2.37 -6.56 -14.18
C LYS A 58 1.00 -7.11 -14.54
N PHE A 59 -0.05 -6.53 -13.97
CA PHE A 59 -1.43 -6.88 -14.31
C PHE A 59 -1.73 -6.63 -15.80
N LYS A 60 -1.29 -5.47 -16.33
CA LYS A 60 -1.40 -5.12 -17.76
C LYS A 60 -0.64 -6.10 -18.66
N GLU A 61 0.60 -6.42 -18.32
CA GLU A 61 1.42 -7.39 -19.07
C GLU A 61 0.79 -8.80 -19.12
N THR A 62 0.09 -9.20 -18.06
CA THR A 62 -0.44 -10.56 -17.91
C THR A 62 -1.80 -10.74 -18.58
N HIS A 63 -2.63 -9.68 -18.66
CA HIS A 63 -4.02 -9.76 -19.14
C HIS A 63 -4.28 -9.11 -20.52
N GLY A 64 -3.25 -8.69 -21.25
CA GLY A 64 -3.40 -8.09 -22.58
C GLY A 64 -3.99 -6.67 -22.55
N SER A 65 -4.15 -6.04 -23.73
CA SER A 65 -4.40 -4.58 -23.83
C SER A 65 -5.65 -4.09 -23.09
N ASN A 66 -6.67 -4.95 -22.92
CA ASN A 66 -7.96 -4.65 -22.28
C ASN A 66 -7.89 -4.56 -20.74
N LEU A 67 -6.99 -3.71 -20.25
CA LEU A 67 -6.97 -3.31 -18.85
C LEU A 67 -8.21 -2.44 -18.60
N ASN A 68 -9.28 -3.07 -18.14
CA ASN A 68 -10.52 -2.39 -17.77
C ASN A 68 -10.29 -1.53 -16.52
N TYR A 69 -10.82 -0.31 -16.52
CA TYR A 69 -10.71 0.65 -15.41
C TYR A 69 -11.03 0.02 -14.05
N PHE A 70 -12.18 -0.65 -13.94
CA PHE A 70 -12.59 -1.30 -12.69
C PHE A 70 -11.64 -2.41 -12.24
N ARG A 71 -11.07 -3.19 -13.17
CA ARG A 71 -10.12 -4.25 -12.84
C ARG A 71 -8.81 -3.68 -12.33
N ALA A 72 -8.32 -2.60 -12.95
CA ALA A 72 -7.15 -1.88 -12.49
C ALA A 72 -7.37 -1.28 -11.09
N LEU A 73 -8.53 -0.66 -10.88
CA LEU A 73 -8.90 -0.05 -9.60
C LEU A 73 -8.92 -1.09 -8.48
N ILE A 74 -9.62 -2.20 -8.68
CA ILE A 74 -9.69 -3.28 -7.70
C ILE A 74 -8.30 -3.86 -7.43
N THR A 75 -7.50 -4.07 -8.48
CA THR A 75 -6.15 -4.65 -8.34
C THR A 75 -5.23 -3.72 -7.52
N GLY A 76 -5.18 -2.43 -7.85
CA GLY A 76 -4.32 -1.48 -7.14
C GLY A 76 -4.75 -1.27 -5.69
N VAL A 77 -6.05 -1.07 -5.45
CA VAL A 77 -6.62 -0.90 -4.11
C VAL A 77 -6.37 -2.14 -3.26
N ALA A 78 -6.63 -3.35 -3.79
CA ALA A 78 -6.39 -4.59 -3.07
C ALA A 78 -4.90 -4.77 -2.73
N THR A 79 -4.00 -4.44 -3.67
CA THR A 79 -2.55 -4.52 -3.45
C THR A 79 -2.11 -3.60 -2.31
N GLY A 80 -2.53 -2.32 -2.35
CA GLY A 80 -2.20 -1.33 -1.33
C GLY A 80 -2.81 -1.69 0.04
N ALA A 81 -4.06 -2.15 0.06
CA ALA A 81 -4.75 -2.57 1.27
C ALA A 81 -4.06 -3.77 1.93
N ILE A 82 -3.72 -4.82 1.15
CA ILE A 82 -3.01 -5.99 1.67
C ILE A 82 -1.66 -5.60 2.27
N GLY A 83 -0.88 -4.77 1.56
CA GLY A 83 0.41 -4.30 2.08
C GLY A 83 0.29 -3.49 3.38
N SER A 84 -0.73 -2.64 3.44
CA SER A 84 -1.00 -1.79 4.60
C SER A 84 -1.49 -2.58 5.81
N VAL A 85 -2.34 -3.58 5.61
CA VAL A 85 -2.81 -4.48 6.68
C VAL A 85 -1.66 -5.31 7.22
N ILE A 86 -0.81 -5.86 6.35
CA ILE A 86 0.38 -6.61 6.79
C ILE A 86 1.30 -5.72 7.63
N PHE A 87 1.54 -4.49 7.19
CA PHE A 87 2.36 -3.53 7.92
C PHE A 87 1.72 -3.13 9.26
N ALA A 88 0.40 -2.89 9.30
CA ALA A 88 -0.32 -2.55 10.52
C ALA A 88 -0.30 -3.68 11.56
N VAL A 89 -0.46 -4.94 11.12
CA VAL A 89 -0.37 -6.12 11.98
C VAL A 89 1.05 -6.27 12.54
N PHE A 90 2.08 -6.08 11.72
CA PHE A 90 3.47 -6.04 12.16
C PHE A 90 3.68 -4.95 13.22
N LEU A 91 3.22 -3.72 12.94
CA LEU A 91 3.36 -2.59 13.85
C LEU A 91 2.66 -2.86 15.18
N PHE A 92 1.46 -3.43 15.16
CA PHE A 92 0.72 -3.83 16.35
C PHE A 92 1.52 -4.82 17.21
N MET A 93 2.06 -5.88 16.60
CA MET A 93 2.88 -6.86 17.31
C MET A 93 4.15 -6.20 17.88
N TYR A 94 4.79 -5.32 17.10
CA TYR A 94 5.99 -4.61 17.55
C TYR A 94 5.69 -3.71 18.76
N MET A 95 4.62 -2.91 18.72
CA MET A 95 4.20 -2.05 19.84
C MET A 95 3.82 -2.85 21.09
N LYS A 96 3.40 -4.10 20.95
CA LYS A 96 3.11 -4.99 22.08
C LYS A 96 4.37 -5.61 22.68
N LEU A 97 5.38 -5.90 21.85
CA LEU A 97 6.65 -6.46 22.29
C LEU A 97 7.59 -5.40 22.86
N ASP A 98 7.56 -4.19 22.30
CA ASP A 98 8.40 -3.06 22.68
C ASP A 98 7.55 -1.84 23.06
N PRO A 99 7.30 -1.62 24.37
CA PRO A 99 6.59 -0.44 24.85
C PRO A 99 7.30 0.88 24.53
N ALA A 100 8.61 0.88 24.30
CA ALA A 100 9.38 2.09 24.02
C ALA A 100 8.95 2.74 22.69
N LEU A 101 8.49 1.94 21.72
CA LEU A 101 7.91 2.46 20.49
C LEU A 101 6.63 3.24 20.78
N MET A 102 5.73 2.69 21.60
CA MET A 102 4.47 3.37 21.93
C MET A 102 4.74 4.68 22.68
N ASP A 103 5.64 4.67 23.66
CA ASP A 103 6.01 5.88 24.39
C ASP A 103 6.59 6.96 23.47
N SER A 104 7.35 6.54 22.46
CA SER A 104 7.86 7.45 21.42
C SER A 104 6.73 8.01 20.56
N ILE A 105 5.75 7.19 20.16
CA ILE A 105 4.58 7.68 19.40
C ILE A 105 3.77 8.68 20.25
N VAL A 106 3.53 8.38 21.53
CA VAL A 106 2.76 9.24 22.44
C VAL A 106 3.41 10.61 22.64
N LYS A 107 4.74 10.67 22.70
CA LYS A 107 5.49 11.92 22.90
C LYS A 107 5.55 12.81 21.67
N ASN A 108 5.55 12.20 20.48
CA ASN A 108 5.86 12.90 19.24
C ASN A 108 4.64 13.18 18.36
N GLU A 109 3.55 12.43 18.55
CA GLU A 109 2.31 12.67 17.82
C GLU A 109 1.42 13.70 18.54
N PRO A 110 0.83 14.67 17.81
CA PRO A 110 -0.06 15.68 18.39
C PRO A 110 -1.23 15.10 19.20
N MET A 111 -1.70 13.90 18.81
CA MET A 111 -2.80 13.17 19.47
C MET A 111 -2.30 11.92 20.21
N GLY A 112 -1.01 11.88 20.54
CA GLY A 112 -0.32 10.78 21.22
C GLY A 112 -1.03 10.25 22.46
N ARG A 113 -1.56 11.13 23.32
CA ARG A 113 -2.20 10.76 24.59
C ARG A 113 -3.44 9.86 24.45
N TYR A 114 -4.06 9.81 23.27
CA TYR A 114 -5.23 8.98 22.98
C TYR A 114 -4.87 7.71 22.18
N LEU A 115 -3.61 7.57 21.79
CA LEU A 115 -3.12 6.44 21.02
C LEU A 115 -2.79 5.27 21.96
N ASN A 116 -3.27 4.10 21.56
CA ASN A 116 -2.86 2.82 22.12
C ASN A 116 -2.49 1.89 20.94
N PRO A 117 -1.91 0.69 21.17
CA PRO A 117 -1.42 -0.13 20.07
C PRO A 117 -2.52 -0.51 19.07
N TYR A 118 -3.76 -0.69 19.57
CA TYR A 118 -4.91 -1.02 18.75
C TYR A 118 -5.32 0.16 17.85
N ILE A 119 -5.45 1.36 18.42
CA ILE A 119 -5.85 2.56 17.68
C ILE A 119 -4.75 2.95 16.68
N ALA A 120 -3.48 2.93 17.08
CA ALA A 120 -2.36 3.29 16.22
C ALA A 120 -2.26 2.37 14.99
N SER A 121 -2.30 1.05 15.21
CA SER A 121 -2.28 0.09 14.10
C SER A 121 -3.51 0.20 13.20
N PHE A 122 -4.69 0.44 13.77
CA PHE A 122 -5.92 0.63 12.99
C PHE A 122 -5.87 1.89 12.13
N ILE A 123 -5.36 3.01 12.66
CA ILE A 123 -5.16 4.26 11.90
C ILE A 123 -4.22 4.01 10.72
N VAL A 124 -3.09 3.33 10.95
CA VAL A 124 -2.12 3.01 9.89
C VAL A 124 -2.74 2.12 8.81
N ALA A 125 -3.55 1.13 9.19
CA ALA A 125 -4.28 0.30 8.23
C ALA A 125 -5.24 1.12 7.37
N LEU A 126 -6.01 2.03 7.99
CA LEU A 126 -6.93 2.92 7.27
C LEU A 126 -6.18 3.91 6.38
N GLU A 127 -5.14 4.56 6.88
CA GLU A 127 -4.30 5.49 6.12
C GLU A 127 -3.72 4.82 4.87
N GLY A 128 -3.23 3.58 5.02
CA GLY A 128 -2.72 2.80 3.91
C GLY A 128 -3.80 2.36 2.90
N LEU A 129 -5.02 2.08 3.35
CA LEU A 129 -6.17 1.82 2.47
C LEU A 129 -6.54 3.07 1.65
N PHE A 130 -6.68 4.23 2.29
CA PHE A 130 -6.99 5.49 1.62
C PHE A 130 -5.87 5.91 0.66
N SER A 131 -4.61 5.76 1.09
CA SER A 131 -3.43 6.00 0.24
C SER A 131 -3.42 5.06 -0.95
N GLY A 132 -3.70 3.76 -0.75
CA GLY A 132 -3.85 2.77 -1.81
C GLY A 132 -4.90 3.18 -2.83
N LEU A 133 -6.05 3.69 -2.39
CA LEU A 133 -7.11 4.18 -3.26
C LEU A 133 -6.68 5.41 -4.06
N LEU A 134 -6.16 6.44 -3.39
CA LEU A 134 -5.72 7.68 -4.05
C LEU A 134 -4.61 7.42 -5.06
N VAL A 135 -3.60 6.64 -4.67
CA VAL A 135 -2.48 6.26 -5.53
C VAL A 135 -2.97 5.46 -6.73
N THR A 136 -3.86 4.48 -6.51
CA THR A 136 -4.41 3.69 -7.61
C THR A 136 -5.20 4.57 -8.58
N PHE A 137 -6.00 5.51 -8.07
CA PHE A 137 -6.76 6.45 -8.91
C PHE A 137 -5.83 7.29 -9.79
N ILE A 138 -4.77 7.87 -9.21
CA ILE A 138 -3.76 8.64 -9.96
C ILE A 138 -3.06 7.76 -11.00
N LEU A 139 -2.66 6.54 -10.61
CA LEU A 139 -1.92 5.64 -11.49
C LEU A 139 -2.76 5.09 -12.64
N ILE A 140 -4.07 4.92 -12.48
CA ILE A 140 -4.95 4.48 -13.59
C ILE A 140 -5.10 5.58 -14.65
N ASN A 141 -5.11 6.84 -14.23
CA ASN A 141 -5.10 7.96 -15.19
C ASN A 141 -3.76 8.04 -15.95
N TYR A 142 -2.66 7.58 -15.34
CA TYR A 142 -1.34 7.57 -15.97
C TYR A 142 -1.10 6.32 -16.84
N VAL A 143 -1.49 5.15 -16.33
CA VAL A 143 -1.41 3.86 -17.02
C VAL A 143 -2.63 3.75 -17.92
N HIS A 144 -2.47 4.19 -19.18
CA HIS A 144 -3.51 4.17 -20.21
C HIS A 144 -4.30 2.86 -20.13
N THR A 145 -5.56 3.02 -19.73
CA THR A 145 -6.58 2.00 -19.48
C THR A 145 -7.53 2.12 -20.65
N ASP A 146 -7.92 1.01 -21.28
CA ASP A 146 -8.76 1.07 -22.48
C ASP A 146 -10.08 1.80 -22.16
N GLU A 147 -10.41 2.79 -22.98
CA GLU A 147 -11.63 3.59 -22.83
C GLU A 147 -12.86 2.68 -22.99
N VAL A 148 -13.83 2.83 -22.09
CA VAL A 148 -15.11 2.10 -22.13
C VAL A 148 -15.98 2.50 -23.34
N ASN A 149 -15.49 3.39 -24.21
CA ASN A 149 -16.29 4.15 -25.16
C ASN A 149 -15.91 3.89 -26.62
N VAL A 150 -15.59 2.65 -26.98
CA VAL A 150 -15.64 2.22 -28.37
C VAL A 150 -17.10 1.83 -28.69
N PRO A 151 -17.90 2.68 -29.36
CA PRO A 151 -19.23 2.29 -29.79
C PRO A 151 -19.13 1.06 -30.69
N ILE A 152 -20.08 0.14 -30.53
CA ILE A 152 -20.11 -1.20 -31.15
C ILE A 152 -20.20 -1.13 -32.70
N ASP A 153 -20.34 0.06 -33.28
CA ASP A 153 -20.68 0.32 -34.69
C ASP A 153 -19.47 0.49 -35.63
N GLN A 154 -18.24 0.18 -35.22
CA GLN A 154 -17.07 0.26 -36.12
C GLN A 154 -16.28 -1.05 -36.24
N LYS A 155 -16.97 -2.19 -36.17
CA LYS A 155 -16.49 -3.43 -36.79
C LYS A 155 -17.28 -3.67 -38.07
N SER A 156 -16.88 -2.99 -39.15
CA SER A 156 -17.22 -3.39 -40.52
C SER A 156 -15.97 -3.73 -41.29
#